data_AF-A0A7C1VZT9-F1
#
_entry.id   AF-A0A7C1VZT9-F1
#
_cell.length_a   1.000
_cell.length_b   1.000
_cell.length_c   1.000
_cell.angle_alpha   90.00
_cell.angle_beta   90.00
_cell.angle_gamma   90.00
#
_symmetry.space_group_name_H-M   'P 1'
#
loop_
_entity.id
_entity.type
_entity.pdbx_description
1 polymer ?
#
loop_
_entity_poly.entity_id
_entity_poly.type
_entity_poly.pdbx_seq_one_letter_code
_entity_poly.pdbx_strand_id
1 'polypeptide(L)'
;MNYEFKDVIHALVAKAKQDEFAKKPIKTLGEVILLLKSQPPFNIIELDFTTDNPSDLISYRGYYTDLALDYDDDVIGTNVRQLLKMFEEADGRTYEGYKGGDFTMHRKTLVWVAPYGSCGRMLVDVQSKKNITTIITQENDKEDKNKQ
;
A
#
# COMPACT_ATOMS: atom_id res chain seq x y z
N MET A 1 -32.84 5.85 -12.53
CA MET A 1 -33.29 5.76 -11.12
C MET A 1 -32.68 4.52 -10.45
N ASN A 2 -31.34 4.37 -10.47
CA ASN A 2 -30.63 3.19 -9.94
C ASN A 2 -29.23 3.53 -9.34
N TYR A 3 -28.87 4.82 -9.28
CA TYR A 3 -27.58 5.29 -8.77
C TYR A 3 -27.51 5.21 -7.24
N GLU A 4 -28.58 5.65 -6.57
CA GLU A 4 -28.73 5.62 -5.10
C GLU A 4 -28.43 4.25 -4.48
N PHE A 5 -28.93 3.15 -5.06
CA PHE A 5 -28.72 1.82 -4.48
C PHE A 5 -27.26 1.33 -4.65
N LYS A 6 -26.64 1.60 -5.80
CA LYS A 6 -25.25 1.22 -6.07
C LYS A 6 -24.30 1.97 -5.13
N ASP A 7 -24.56 3.25 -4.91
CA ASP A 7 -23.75 4.09 -4.02
C ASP A 7 -23.85 3.64 -2.56
N VAL A 8 -25.04 3.22 -2.11
CA VAL A 8 -25.23 2.62 -0.79
C VAL A 8 -24.45 1.30 -0.65
N ILE A 9 -24.51 0.41 -1.64
CA ILE A 9 -23.75 -0.85 -1.60
C ILE A 9 -22.25 -0.59 -1.56
N HIS A 10 -21.73 0.32 -2.39
CA HIS A 10 -20.31 0.69 -2.36
C HIS A 10 -19.90 1.26 -0.99
N ALA A 11 -20.71 2.14 -0.42
CA ALA A 11 -20.45 2.72 0.90
C ALA A 11 -20.43 1.66 2.00
N LEU A 12 -21.37 0.69 1.96
CA LEU A 12 -21.42 -0.41 2.92
C LEU A 12 -20.19 -1.33 2.80
N VAL A 13 -19.76 -1.66 1.57
CA VAL A 13 -18.55 -2.47 1.32
C VAL A 13 -17.30 -1.73 1.80
N ALA A 14 -17.18 -0.44 1.50
CA ALA A 14 -16.06 0.38 1.96
C ALA A 14 -16.02 0.45 3.50
N LYS A 15 -17.18 0.61 4.15
CA LYS A 15 -17.29 0.63 5.61
C LYS A 15 -16.92 -0.73 6.22
N ALA A 16 -17.44 -1.83 5.70
CA ALA A 16 -17.14 -3.17 6.22
C ALA A 16 -15.63 -3.47 6.16
N LYS A 17 -14.97 -3.07 5.06
CA LYS A 17 -13.52 -3.16 4.93
C LYS A 17 -12.80 -2.29 5.96
N GLN A 18 -13.21 -1.02 6.12
CA GLN A 18 -12.62 -0.16 7.16
C GLN A 18 -12.77 -0.78 8.55
N ASP A 19 -13.93 -1.35 8.87
CA ASP A 19 -14.16 -2.01 10.16
C ASP A 19 -13.29 -3.28 10.32
N GLU A 20 -13.07 -4.06 9.25
CA GLU A 20 -12.15 -5.22 9.24
C GLU A 20 -10.70 -4.80 9.54
N PHE A 21 -10.22 -3.75 8.89
CA PHE A 21 -8.82 -3.31 8.98
C PHE A 21 -8.56 -2.29 10.10
N ALA A 22 -9.59 -1.73 10.74
CA ALA A 22 -9.44 -0.74 11.83
C ALA A 22 -8.66 -1.27 13.03
N LYS A 23 -8.62 -2.60 13.22
CA LYS A 23 -7.87 -3.25 14.31
C LYS A 23 -6.52 -3.80 13.86
N LYS A 24 -6.20 -3.71 12.56
CA LYS A 24 -4.95 -4.21 11.99
C LYS A 24 -3.92 -3.08 11.96
N PRO A 25 -2.62 -3.39 12.02
CA PRO A 25 -1.56 -2.37 12.05
C PRO A 25 -1.28 -1.72 10.68
N ILE A 26 -2.03 -2.08 9.64
CA ILE A 26 -1.87 -1.53 8.28
C ILE A 26 -2.04 -0.01 8.27
N LYS A 27 -1.23 0.67 7.46
CA LYS A 27 -1.26 2.12 7.29
C LYS A 27 -2.03 2.53 6.04
N THR A 28 -2.71 3.66 6.18
CA THR A 28 -3.31 4.39 5.06
C THR A 28 -2.24 5.19 4.31
N LEU A 29 -2.56 5.60 3.07
CA LEU A 29 -1.73 6.45 2.24
C LEU A 29 -1.31 7.73 2.98
N GLY A 30 -2.25 8.38 3.67
CA GLY A 30 -1.98 9.59 4.44
C GLY A 30 -1.01 9.34 5.59
N GLU A 31 -1.14 8.21 6.29
CA GLU A 31 -0.22 7.83 7.37
C GLU A 31 1.18 7.49 6.83
N VAL A 32 1.27 6.77 5.70
CA VAL A 32 2.55 6.47 5.06
C VAL A 32 3.28 7.74 4.63
N ILE A 33 2.57 8.72 4.04
CA ILE A 33 3.13 10.03 3.71
C ILE A 33 3.70 10.72 4.95
N LEU A 34 2.96 10.71 6.08
CA LEU A 34 3.42 11.32 7.33
C LEU A 34 4.63 10.58 7.90
N LEU A 35 4.62 9.26 7.89
CA LEU A 35 5.73 8.42 8.33
C LEU A 35 6.99 8.66 7.50
N LEU A 36 6.88 8.74 6.17
CA LEU A 36 8.02 9.02 5.28
C LEU A 36 8.54 10.46 5.45
N LYS A 37 7.65 11.44 5.65
CA LYS A 37 8.03 12.84 5.92
C LYS A 37 8.90 13.02 7.16
N SER A 38 8.76 12.15 8.15
CA SER A 38 9.58 12.20 9.36
C SER A 38 10.95 11.51 9.22
N GLN A 39 11.26 10.88 8.09
CA GLN A 39 12.52 10.14 7.89
C GLN A 39 13.60 11.01 7.21
N PRO A 40 14.90 10.67 7.37
CA PRO A 40 15.97 11.36 6.65
C PRO A 40 15.82 11.18 5.13
N PRO A 41 15.76 12.28 4.34
CA PRO A 41 15.31 12.23 2.94
C PRO A 41 16.23 11.45 2.00
N PHE A 42 17.48 11.22 2.39
CA PHE A 42 18.49 10.54 1.57
C PHE A 42 18.84 9.14 2.09
N ASN A 43 18.13 8.65 3.10
CA ASN A 43 18.26 7.25 3.48
C ASN A 43 17.75 6.37 2.34
N ILE A 44 18.47 5.26 2.11
CA ILE A 44 18.04 4.22 1.18
C ILE A 44 16.89 3.45 1.83
N ILE A 45 15.88 3.14 1.02
CA ILE A 45 14.75 2.33 1.45
C ILE A 45 15.11 0.85 1.34
N GLU A 46 14.85 0.11 2.40
CA GLU A 46 14.87 -1.36 2.40
C GLU A 46 13.48 -1.90 2.77
N LEU A 47 13.17 -3.11 2.30
CA LEU A 47 12.01 -3.88 2.72
C LEU A 47 12.46 -4.91 3.75
N ASP A 48 11.73 -5.07 4.85
CA ASP A 48 12.15 -5.94 5.97
C ASP A 48 12.13 -7.46 5.66
N PHE A 49 11.71 -7.86 4.46
CA PHE A 49 11.52 -9.26 4.06
C PHE A 49 12.19 -9.66 2.73
N THR A 50 12.76 -8.71 1.97
CA THR A 50 13.42 -8.98 0.67
C THR A 50 14.59 -8.02 0.45
N THR A 51 15.49 -8.35 -0.48
CA THR A 51 16.58 -7.49 -0.93
C THR A 51 16.20 -6.62 -2.14
N ASP A 52 15.02 -6.82 -2.71
CA ASP A 52 14.51 -6.04 -3.83
C ASP A 52 14.18 -4.61 -3.39
N ASN A 53 14.19 -3.68 -4.35
CA ASN A 53 14.00 -2.26 -4.05
C ASN A 53 12.58 -1.81 -4.42
N PRO A 54 11.98 -0.87 -3.66
CA PRO A 54 10.70 -0.29 -4.03
C PRO A 54 10.76 0.35 -5.43
N SER A 55 9.79 0.03 -6.29
CA SER A 55 9.81 0.37 -7.71
C SER A 55 8.70 1.34 -8.12
N ASP A 56 7.43 0.96 -7.96
CA ASP A 56 6.26 1.77 -8.34
C ASP A 56 5.09 1.60 -7.35
N LEU A 57 4.06 2.41 -7.52
CA LEU A 57 2.77 2.27 -6.85
C LEU A 57 1.74 1.75 -7.84
N ILE A 58 0.97 0.77 -7.42
CA ILE A 58 0.01 0.05 -8.26
C ILE A 58 -1.33 -0.15 -7.53
N SER A 59 -2.39 -0.44 -8.28
CA SER A 59 -3.64 -0.93 -7.69
C SER A 59 -3.42 -2.32 -7.07
N TYR A 60 -3.74 -2.48 -5.80
CA TYR A 60 -3.50 -3.74 -5.10
C TYR A 60 -4.44 -4.85 -5.59
N ARG A 61 -3.89 -6.00 -5.99
CA ARG A 61 -4.71 -7.09 -6.55
C ARG A 61 -5.72 -7.67 -5.56
N GLY A 62 -5.39 -7.70 -4.27
CA GLY A 62 -6.29 -8.22 -3.25
C GLY A 62 -7.56 -7.36 -3.09
N TYR A 63 -7.40 -6.04 -3.24
CA TYR A 63 -8.49 -5.07 -3.20
C TYR A 63 -8.14 -3.90 -4.12
N TYR A 64 -8.70 -3.83 -5.33
CA TYR A 64 -8.26 -2.84 -6.34
C TYR A 64 -8.43 -1.36 -5.91
N THR A 65 -9.25 -1.11 -4.90
CA THR A 65 -9.42 0.21 -4.27
C THR A 65 -8.31 0.57 -3.27
N ASP A 66 -7.36 -0.33 -3.04
CA ASP A 66 -6.14 -0.10 -2.26
C ASP A 66 -4.92 0.10 -3.15
N LEU A 67 -3.88 0.65 -2.53
CA LEU A 67 -2.59 0.90 -3.14
C LEU A 67 -1.61 -0.20 -2.71
N ALA A 68 -0.74 -0.64 -3.60
CA ALA A 68 0.41 -1.45 -3.25
C ALA A 68 1.71 -0.79 -3.72
N LEU A 69 2.74 -0.89 -2.87
CA LEU A 69 4.12 -0.64 -3.21
C LEU A 69 4.70 -1.89 -3.87
N ASP A 70 5.02 -1.75 -5.15
CA ASP A 70 5.72 -2.75 -5.93
C ASP A 70 7.22 -2.71 -5.60
N TYR A 71 7.93 -3.79 -5.91
CA TYR A 71 9.36 -3.91 -5.71
C TYR A 71 9.98 -4.83 -6.76
N ASP A 72 11.22 -4.51 -7.14
CA ASP A 72 11.93 -5.14 -8.25
C ASP A 72 13.45 -5.17 -7.95
N ASP A 73 14.14 -6.21 -8.40
CA ASP A 73 15.58 -6.38 -8.23
C ASP A 73 16.41 -5.58 -9.26
N ASP A 74 15.80 -5.16 -10.38
CA ASP A 74 16.39 -4.27 -11.37
C ASP A 74 16.41 -2.80 -10.92
N VAL A 75 15.63 -2.44 -9.90
CA VAL A 75 15.63 -1.09 -9.32
C VAL A 75 16.79 -0.94 -8.34
N ILE A 76 17.57 0.13 -8.50
CA ILE A 76 18.75 0.38 -7.67
C ILE A 76 18.49 1.57 -6.75
N GLY A 77 18.37 1.30 -5.44
CA GLY A 77 18.57 2.29 -4.38
C GLY A 77 17.57 3.45 -4.37
N THR A 78 16.28 3.14 -4.23
CA THR A 78 15.23 4.13 -3.97
C THR A 78 15.45 4.79 -2.61
N ASN A 79 15.51 6.12 -2.55
CA ASN A 79 15.62 6.86 -1.28
C ASN A 79 14.26 7.37 -0.77
N VAL A 80 14.24 7.77 0.50
CA VAL A 80 13.05 8.32 1.18
C VAL A 80 12.39 9.46 0.40
N ARG A 81 13.16 10.40 -0.15
CA ARG A 81 12.60 11.53 -0.90
C ARG A 81 11.88 11.07 -2.16
N GLN A 82 12.45 10.14 -2.91
CA GLN A 82 11.83 9.57 -4.10
C GLN A 82 10.54 8.83 -3.75
N LEU A 83 10.61 7.94 -2.75
CA LEU A 83 9.45 7.18 -2.32
C LEU A 83 8.33 8.06 -1.77
N LEU A 84 8.67 9.07 -0.95
CA LEU A 84 7.71 10.05 -0.45
C LEU A 84 7.01 10.78 -1.60
N LYS A 85 7.77 11.23 -2.60
CA LYS A 85 7.19 11.91 -3.77
C LYS A 85 6.18 11.01 -4.49
N MET A 86 6.50 9.73 -4.69
CA MET A 86 5.58 8.77 -5.30
C MET A 86 4.26 8.67 -4.52
N PHE A 87 4.33 8.53 -3.19
CA PHE A 87 3.14 8.47 -2.34
C PHE A 87 2.35 9.79 -2.33
N GLU A 88 3.02 10.95 -2.35
CA GLU A 88 2.33 12.23 -2.45
C GLU A 88 1.58 12.39 -3.79
N GLU A 89 2.19 11.95 -4.89
CA GLU A 89 1.58 11.96 -6.23
C GLU A 89 0.46 10.91 -6.38
N ALA A 90 0.41 9.89 -5.51
CA ALA A 90 -0.67 8.91 -5.51
C ALA A 90 -1.99 9.45 -4.92
N ASP A 91 -1.95 10.48 -4.05
CA ASP A 91 -3.15 11.05 -3.44
C ASP A 91 -3.99 11.81 -4.48
N GLY A 92 -5.11 11.22 -4.88
CA GLY A 92 -5.99 11.71 -5.95
C GLY A 92 -5.68 11.14 -7.33
N ARG A 93 -4.67 10.27 -7.47
CA ARG A 93 -4.34 9.62 -8.75
C ARG A 93 -5.17 8.37 -8.97
N THR A 94 -5.51 8.11 -10.23
CA THR A 94 -6.20 6.91 -10.69
C THR A 94 -5.19 5.88 -11.19
N TYR A 95 -5.39 4.63 -10.78
CA TYR A 95 -4.61 3.46 -11.20
C TYR A 95 -5.52 2.43 -11.86
N GLU A 96 -5.01 1.75 -12.89
CA GLU A 96 -5.72 0.64 -13.52
C GLU A 96 -5.56 -0.63 -12.69
N GLY A 97 -6.67 -1.33 -12.43
CA GLY A 97 -6.64 -2.63 -11.76
C GLY A 97 -6.12 -3.74 -12.68
N TYR A 98 -5.51 -4.78 -12.11
CA TYR A 98 -4.96 -5.92 -12.89
C TYR A 98 -5.99 -6.60 -13.84
N LYS A 99 -7.27 -6.60 -13.48
CA LYS A 99 -8.37 -7.13 -14.32
C LYS A 99 -9.14 -6.02 -15.07
N GLY A 100 -8.54 -4.84 -15.19
CA GLY A 100 -9.15 -3.63 -15.71
C GLY A 100 -9.94 -2.85 -14.64
N GLY A 101 -10.36 -1.65 -15.04
CA GLY A 101 -11.09 -0.69 -14.20
C GLY A 101 -10.19 0.36 -13.58
N ASP A 102 -10.78 1.51 -13.27
CA ASP A 102 -10.10 2.70 -12.79
C ASP A 102 -10.37 2.91 -11.30
N PHE A 103 -9.30 3.02 -10.50
CA PHE A 103 -9.37 3.16 -9.05
C PHE A 103 -8.58 4.38 -8.59
N THR A 104 -9.29 5.40 -8.11
CA THR A 104 -8.68 6.61 -7.55
C THR A 104 -8.27 6.40 -6.09
N MET A 105 -7.02 6.70 -5.77
CA MET A 105 -6.47 6.57 -4.43
C MET A 105 -6.63 7.87 -3.66
N HIS A 106 -6.82 7.76 -2.35
CA HIS A 106 -7.01 8.89 -1.45
C HIS A 106 -6.27 8.63 -0.14
N ARG A 107 -6.13 9.65 0.71
CA ARG A 107 -5.45 9.51 2.02
C ARG A 107 -5.91 8.37 2.92
N LYS A 108 -7.14 7.86 2.77
CA LYS A 108 -7.68 6.72 3.56
C LYS A 108 -7.48 5.36 2.89
N THR A 109 -6.95 5.31 1.67
CA THR A 109 -6.59 4.09 0.95
C THR A 109 -5.55 3.33 1.75
N LEU A 110 -5.75 2.03 1.98
CA LEU A 110 -4.77 1.20 2.68
C LEU A 110 -3.59 0.89 1.77
N VAL A 111 -2.39 0.77 2.37
CA VAL A 111 -1.14 0.53 1.64
C VAL A 111 -0.60 -0.86 1.93
N TRP A 112 -0.37 -1.61 0.86
CA TRP A 112 0.21 -2.94 0.85
C TRP A 112 1.61 -2.91 0.26
N VAL A 113 2.39 -3.97 0.46
CA VAL A 113 3.65 -4.22 -0.23
C VAL A 113 3.52 -5.55 -0.98
N ALA A 114 3.44 -5.47 -2.30
CA ALA A 114 3.13 -6.61 -3.16
C ALA A 114 3.55 -6.33 -4.60
N PRO A 115 4.10 -7.33 -5.32
CA PRO A 115 4.44 -7.14 -6.71
C PRO A 115 3.21 -7.07 -7.60
N TYR A 116 3.33 -6.47 -8.79
CA TYR A 116 2.25 -6.39 -9.75
C TYR A 116 1.59 -7.76 -10.01
N GLY A 117 0.25 -7.77 -10.03
CA GLY A 117 -0.51 -9.00 -10.25
C GLY A 117 -0.50 -9.99 -9.07
N SER A 118 -0.03 -9.59 -7.89
CA SER A 118 0.04 -10.45 -6.68
C SER A 118 -0.64 -9.85 -5.45
N CYS A 119 -0.89 -10.69 -4.44
CA CYS A 119 -1.25 -10.26 -3.10
C CYS A 119 0.00 -10.21 -2.23
N GLY A 120 0.00 -9.43 -1.15
CA GLY A 120 1.21 -9.26 -0.34
C GLY A 120 0.95 -8.78 1.08
N ARG A 121 1.97 -8.16 1.66
CA ARG A 121 2.07 -7.84 3.09
C ARG A 121 1.45 -6.47 3.36
N MET A 122 0.98 -6.27 4.58
CA MET A 122 0.52 -4.96 5.04
C MET A 122 1.74 -4.07 5.30
N LEU A 123 1.71 -2.81 4.85
CA LEU A 123 2.69 -1.82 5.30
C LEU A 123 2.27 -1.32 6.68
N VAL A 124 3.08 -1.59 7.71
CA VAL A 124 2.70 -1.34 9.10
C VAL A 124 3.47 -0.19 9.75
N ASP A 125 4.70 0.09 9.31
CA ASP A 125 5.51 1.17 9.87
C ASP A 125 6.66 1.56 8.92
N VAL A 126 7.32 2.67 9.24
CA VAL A 126 8.57 3.10 8.58
C VAL A 126 9.57 3.55 9.65
N GLN A 127 10.73 2.89 9.68
CA GLN A 127 11.73 3.12 10.74
C GLN A 127 13.10 3.41 10.14
N SER A 128 13.84 4.34 10.73
CA SER A 128 15.19 4.70 10.27
C SER A 128 16.28 4.26 11.24
N LYS A 129 17.38 3.75 10.71
CA LYS A 129 18.61 3.46 11.44
C LYS A 129 19.82 3.81 10.58
N LYS A 130 20.63 4.76 11.06
CA LYS A 130 21.76 5.32 10.31
C LYS A 130 21.30 5.85 8.94
N ASN A 131 21.88 5.34 7.85
CA ASN A 131 21.63 5.73 6.46
C ASN A 131 20.55 4.87 5.77
N ILE A 132 19.86 4.00 6.50
CA ILE A 132 18.82 3.12 6.00
C ILE A 132 17.48 3.48 6.65
N THR A 133 16.43 3.46 5.84
CA THR A 133 15.04 3.56 6.28
C THR A 133 14.31 2.31 5.83
N THR A 134 13.84 1.50 6.77
CA THR A 134 13.19 0.23 6.48
C THR A 134 11.67 0.41 6.50
N ILE A 135 11.00 -0.08 5.46
CA ILE A 135 9.55 -0.30 5.47
C ILE A 135 9.29 -1.59 6.24
N ILE A 136 8.53 -1.48 7.33
CA ILE A 136 8.17 -2.63 8.16
C ILE A 136 6.85 -3.20 7.65
N THR A 137 6.80 -4.52 7.51
CA THR A 137 5.65 -5.23 6.95
C THR A 137 5.18 -6.39 7.81
N GLN A 138 3.89 -6.72 7.68
CA GLN A 138 3.32 -7.88 8.34
C GLN A 138 2.43 -8.66 7.37
N GLU A 139 2.43 -9.99 7.49
CA GLU A 139 1.45 -10.81 6.79
C GLU A 139 0.04 -10.47 7.26
N ASN A 140 -0.90 -10.44 6.33
CA ASN A 140 -2.30 -10.35 6.68
C ASN A 140 -2.77 -11.76 7.01
N ASP A 141 -2.82 -12.09 8.31
CA ASP A 141 -3.30 -13.37 8.82
C ASP A 141 -4.72 -13.63 8.30
N LYS A 142 -4.82 -14.29 7.13
CA LYS A 142 -5.99 -15.07 6.76
C LYS A 142 -5.65 -16.48 7.17
N GLU A 143 -6.35 -16.97 8.19
CA GLU A 143 -6.33 -18.37 8.64
C GLU A 143 -6.03 -19.33 7.48
N ASP A 144 -5.03 -20.19 7.66
CA ASP A 144 -4.91 -21.46 6.94
C ASP A 144 -6.24 -22.21 7.06
N LYS A 145 -7.13 -22.02 6.07
CA LYS A 145 -8.26 -22.90 5.84
C LYS A 145 -7.97 -23.68 4.57
N ASN A 146 -7.48 -24.90 4.79
CA ASN A 146 -7.27 -26.02 3.88
C ASN A 146 -5.80 -26.30 3.48
N LYS A 147 -5.03 -26.81 4.45
CA LYS A 147 -4.21 -28.00 4.19
C LYS A 147 -4.89 -29.18 4.89
N GLN A 148 -5.78 -29.85 4.18
CA GLN A 148 -6.12 -31.26 4.43
C GLN A 148 -5.30 -32.10 3.46
#